data_AF-A0A9W6TK87-F1
#
_entry.id   AF-A0A9W6TK87-F1
#
_cell.length_a   1.000
_cell.length_b   1.000
_cell.length_c   1.000
_cell.angle_alpha   90.00
_cell.angle_beta   90.00
_cell.angle_gamma   90.00
#
_symmetry.space_group_name_H-M   'P 1'
#
loop_
_entity.id
_entity.type
_entity.pdbx_description
1 polymer ?
#
loop_
_entity_poly.entity_id
_entity_poly.type
_entity_poly.pdbx_seq_one_letter_code
_entity_poly.pdbx_strand_id
1 'polypeptide(L)'
;MTKLGVDIADSVPDEDLARYDLAAPLWKCAMESRDKDVFSGVKGLFKQIDASLLGGSAQFAAKYFTIASSEEHRLALASIIRTRLQWLSAEISRRTRSSTWEMPDACFPADADIKAFLHGPKPTFVINGFTNVDAAGNFIDQNDPSESDQAYGAPFTMTVHETGSCAIVILTKTQRAQSKVLISLEAERKYLSTVPITNVALFG
;
A
#
# COMPACT_ATOMS: atom_id res chain seq x y z
N MET A 1 -28.99 9.53 -3.55
CA MET A 1 -27.96 10.54 -3.20
C MET A 1 -28.28 11.83 -3.93
N THR A 2 -27.98 12.97 -3.31
CA THR A 2 -28.24 14.31 -3.86
C THR A 2 -26.93 14.98 -4.25
N LYS A 3 -27.00 16.08 -4.99
CA LYS A 3 -25.84 16.94 -5.29
C LYS A 3 -25.06 17.33 -4.02
N LEU A 4 -25.77 17.67 -2.95
CA LEU A 4 -25.18 17.93 -1.63
C LEU A 4 -24.33 16.75 -1.11
N GLY A 5 -24.75 15.51 -1.36
CA GLY A 5 -23.97 14.33 -0.99
C GLY A 5 -22.66 14.18 -1.78
N VAL A 6 -22.63 14.67 -3.02
CA VAL A 6 -21.40 14.74 -3.82
C VAL A 6 -20.50 15.86 -3.31
N ASP A 7 -21.06 17.03 -3.02
CA ASP A 7 -20.30 18.18 -2.50
C ASP A 7 -19.65 17.87 -1.13
N ILE A 8 -20.35 17.10 -0.29
CA ILE A 8 -19.79 16.59 0.98
C ILE A 8 -18.65 15.61 0.70
N ALA A 9 -18.81 14.69 -0.25
CA ALA A 9 -17.78 13.72 -0.60
C ALA A 9 -16.52 14.37 -1.20
N ASP A 10 -16.67 15.49 -1.91
CA ASP A 10 -15.56 16.30 -2.44
C ASP A 10 -14.71 16.96 -1.32
N SER A 11 -15.30 17.11 -0.13
CA SER A 11 -14.59 17.64 1.05
C SER A 11 -13.89 16.55 1.88
N VAL A 12 -14.05 15.27 1.53
CA VAL A 12 -13.45 14.13 2.23
C VAL A 12 -12.05 13.87 1.66
N PRO A 13 -11.03 13.60 2.49
CA PRO A 13 -9.70 13.22 2.00
C PRO A 13 -9.75 11.99 1.08
N ASP A 14 -8.96 12.01 0.02
CA ASP A 14 -8.88 10.92 -0.98
C ASP A 14 -8.65 9.54 -0.34
N GLU A 15 -7.80 9.48 0.69
CA GLU A 15 -7.48 8.27 1.43
C GLU A 15 -8.73 7.64 2.04
N ASP A 16 -9.57 8.46 2.67
CA ASP A 16 -10.83 8.02 3.28
C ASP A 16 -11.86 7.69 2.20
N LEU A 17 -11.98 8.55 1.20
CA LEU A 17 -12.92 8.39 0.09
C LEU A 17 -12.68 7.10 -0.71
N ALA A 18 -11.42 6.69 -0.87
CA ALA A 18 -11.02 5.51 -1.62
C ALA A 18 -11.24 4.19 -0.88
N ARG A 19 -11.46 4.24 0.45
CA ARG A 19 -11.73 3.04 1.26
C ARG A 19 -13.04 2.39 0.85
N TYR A 20 -13.08 1.07 0.96
CA TYR A 20 -14.24 0.29 0.53
C TYR A 20 -15.55 0.69 1.26
N ASP A 21 -15.45 1.00 2.56
CA ASP A 21 -16.59 1.37 3.42
C ASP A 21 -17.28 2.68 2.99
N LEU A 22 -16.56 3.60 2.37
CA LEU A 22 -17.11 4.86 1.82
C LEU A 22 -17.33 4.79 0.31
N ALA A 23 -16.39 4.23 -0.45
CA ALA A 23 -16.49 4.12 -1.90
C ALA A 23 -17.69 3.27 -2.33
N ALA A 24 -17.96 2.14 -1.65
CA ALA A 24 -19.02 1.23 -2.06
C ALA A 24 -20.42 1.84 -1.93
N PRO A 25 -20.81 2.46 -0.79
CA PRO A 25 -22.08 3.18 -0.69
C PRO A 25 -22.20 4.33 -1.68
N LEU A 26 -21.14 5.12 -1.88
CA LEU A 26 -21.15 6.25 -2.81
C LEU A 26 -21.46 5.80 -4.25
N TRP A 27 -20.69 4.84 -4.77
CA TRP A 27 -20.94 4.32 -6.10
C TRP A 27 -22.32 3.69 -6.25
N LYS A 28 -22.77 2.92 -5.24
CA LYS A 28 -24.12 2.33 -5.26
C LYS A 28 -25.20 3.41 -5.35
N CYS A 29 -25.13 4.42 -4.50
CA CYS A 29 -26.09 5.51 -4.51
C CYS A 29 -26.01 6.37 -5.78
N ALA A 30 -24.84 6.48 -6.41
CA ALA A 30 -24.64 7.20 -7.65
C ALA A 30 -25.32 6.47 -8.82
N MET A 31 -25.13 5.15 -8.90
CA MET A 31 -25.75 4.31 -9.93
C MET A 31 -27.27 4.17 -9.78
N GLU A 32 -27.79 4.27 -8.55
CA GLU A 32 -29.24 4.26 -8.28
C GLU A 32 -29.88 5.65 -8.43
N SER A 33 -29.07 6.71 -8.56
CA SER A 33 -29.56 8.07 -8.72
C SER A 33 -30.24 8.27 -10.07
N ARG A 34 -31.38 8.97 -10.07
CA ARG A 34 -32.02 9.46 -11.30
C ARG A 34 -31.38 10.75 -11.82
N ASP A 35 -30.61 11.41 -10.97
CA ASP A 35 -29.86 12.61 -11.31
C ASP A 35 -28.50 12.21 -11.88
N LYS A 36 -28.29 12.52 -13.16
CA LYS A 36 -27.06 12.21 -13.91
C LYS A 36 -25.85 13.03 -13.43
N ASP A 37 -26.09 14.19 -12.83
CA ASP A 37 -25.02 15.03 -12.29
C ASP A 37 -24.41 14.37 -11.05
N VAL A 38 -25.22 13.63 -10.27
CA VAL A 38 -24.73 12.85 -9.13
C VAL A 38 -23.79 11.74 -9.58
N PHE A 39 -24.15 11.00 -10.64
CA PHE A 39 -23.29 9.95 -11.19
C PHE A 39 -21.99 10.54 -11.77
N SER A 40 -22.11 11.64 -12.53
CA SER A 40 -20.96 12.32 -13.13
C SER A 40 -20.02 12.90 -12.08
N GLY A 41 -20.55 13.45 -10.99
CA GLY A 41 -19.79 13.98 -9.87
C GLY A 41 -18.97 12.89 -9.16
N VAL A 42 -19.62 11.78 -8.79
CA VAL A 42 -18.91 10.63 -8.18
C VAL A 42 -17.85 10.07 -9.12
N LYS A 43 -18.15 9.91 -10.41
CA LYS A 43 -17.16 9.50 -11.41
C LYS A 43 -15.97 10.48 -11.47
N GLY A 44 -16.23 11.78 -11.33
CA GLY A 44 -15.21 12.83 -11.30
C GLY A 44 -14.27 12.68 -10.11
N LEU A 45 -14.80 12.46 -8.91
CA LEU A 45 -14.02 12.28 -7.68
C LEU A 45 -13.02 11.13 -7.82
N PHE A 46 -13.51 9.93 -8.15
CA PHE A 46 -12.65 8.74 -8.26
C PHE A 46 -11.66 8.78 -9.43
N LYS A 47 -11.83 9.70 -10.39
CA LYS A 47 -10.85 9.93 -11.45
C LYS A 47 -9.64 10.74 -10.97
N GLN A 48 -9.81 11.53 -9.91
CA GLN A 48 -8.76 12.40 -9.36
C GLN A 48 -7.92 11.71 -8.29
N ILE A 49 -8.51 10.73 -7.59
CA ILE A 49 -7.81 9.94 -6.56
C ILE A 49 -6.60 9.22 -7.15
N ASP A 50 -5.48 9.27 -6.42
CA ASP A 50 -4.25 8.55 -6.78
C ASP A 50 -4.50 7.04 -6.90
N ALA A 51 -3.95 6.44 -7.96
CA ALA A 51 -4.16 5.03 -8.27
C ALA A 51 -3.66 4.06 -7.17
N SER A 52 -2.73 4.51 -6.32
CA SER A 52 -2.24 3.79 -5.13
C SER A 52 -3.30 3.62 -4.04
N LEU A 53 -4.26 4.54 -3.96
CA LEU A 53 -5.34 4.55 -2.95
C LEU A 53 -6.58 3.78 -3.42
N LEU A 54 -6.76 3.61 -4.73
CA LEU A 54 -7.95 3.00 -5.34
C LEU A 54 -8.18 1.51 -5.03
N GLY A 55 -7.41 0.85 -4.17
CA GLY A 55 -7.53 -0.59 -3.90
C GLY A 55 -8.94 -1.00 -3.44
N GLY A 56 -9.51 -0.30 -2.46
CA GLY A 56 -10.87 -0.57 -1.98
C GLY A 56 -11.94 -0.31 -3.04
N SER A 57 -11.78 0.80 -3.76
CA SER A 57 -12.68 1.21 -4.85
C SER A 57 -12.65 0.25 -6.04
N ALA A 58 -11.48 -0.29 -6.39
CA ALA A 58 -11.31 -1.26 -7.47
C ALA A 58 -11.93 -2.62 -7.11
N GLN A 59 -11.87 -3.04 -5.84
CA GLN A 59 -12.56 -4.25 -5.37
C GLN A 59 -14.08 -4.09 -5.45
N PHE A 60 -14.61 -2.94 -5.04
CA PHE A 60 -16.01 -2.62 -5.26
C PHE A 60 -16.36 -2.68 -6.74
N ALA A 61 -15.58 -2.00 -7.59
CA ALA A 61 -15.83 -1.94 -9.01
C ALA A 61 -15.84 -3.34 -9.63
N ALA A 62 -14.90 -4.22 -9.27
CA ALA A 62 -14.85 -5.60 -9.72
C ALA A 62 -16.11 -6.39 -9.35
N LYS A 63 -16.57 -6.26 -8.10
CA LYS A 63 -17.78 -6.94 -7.61
C LYS A 63 -19.04 -6.44 -8.29
N TYR A 64 -19.15 -5.14 -8.54
CA TYR A 64 -20.35 -4.54 -9.12
C TYR A 64 -20.35 -4.58 -10.65
N PHE A 65 -19.20 -4.67 -11.30
CA PHE A 65 -19.08 -4.73 -12.75
C PHE A 65 -19.87 -5.90 -13.36
N THR A 66 -19.88 -7.06 -12.69
CA THR A 66 -20.57 -8.27 -13.17
C THR A 66 -22.09 -8.19 -13.08
N ILE A 67 -22.62 -7.29 -12.25
CA ILE A 67 -24.06 -7.10 -12.03
C ILE A 67 -24.58 -5.77 -12.58
N ALA A 68 -23.70 -4.89 -13.05
CA ALA A 68 -24.05 -3.61 -13.64
C ALA A 68 -24.69 -3.82 -15.02
N SER A 69 -25.96 -3.43 -15.15
CA SER A 69 -26.72 -3.55 -16.40
C SER A 69 -26.44 -2.41 -17.39
N SER A 70 -26.14 -1.21 -16.89
CA SER A 70 -25.85 -0.02 -17.71
C SER A 70 -24.43 -0.06 -18.30
N GLU A 71 -24.31 0.20 -19.60
CA GLU A 71 -23.02 0.38 -20.29
C GLU A 71 -22.19 1.51 -19.67
N GLU A 72 -22.84 2.63 -19.33
CA GLU A 72 -22.18 3.79 -18.71
C GLU A 72 -21.59 3.44 -17.34
N HIS A 73 -22.31 2.66 -16.54
CA HIS A 73 -21.81 2.19 -15.25
C HIS A 73 -20.65 1.22 -15.45
N ARG A 74 -20.77 0.27 -16.39
CA ARG A 74 -19.68 -0.67 -16.74
C ARG A 74 -18.43 0.07 -17.20
N LEU A 75 -18.56 1.11 -18.02
CA LEU A 75 -17.47 1.99 -18.45
C LEU A 75 -16.76 2.68 -17.28
N ALA A 76 -17.52 3.28 -16.36
CA ALA A 76 -16.97 3.96 -15.20
C ALA A 76 -16.22 3.00 -14.27
N LEU A 77 -16.83 1.85 -13.94
CA LEU A 77 -16.21 0.82 -13.09
C LEU A 77 -14.98 0.21 -13.76
N ALA A 78 -15.02 -0.06 -15.07
CA ALA A 78 -13.87 -0.55 -15.82
C ALA A 78 -12.70 0.43 -15.80
N SER A 79 -12.96 1.74 -15.85
CA SER A 79 -11.92 2.76 -15.76
C SER A 79 -11.15 2.66 -14.44
N ILE A 80 -11.84 2.50 -13.31
CA ILE A 80 -11.21 2.36 -11.98
C ILE A 80 -10.33 1.12 -11.93
N ILE A 81 -10.86 -0.02 -12.39
CA ILE A 81 -10.14 -1.30 -12.41
C ILE A 81 -8.88 -1.19 -13.29
N ARG A 82 -8.97 -0.56 -14.47
CA ARG A 82 -7.83 -0.38 -15.38
C ARG A 82 -6.74 0.50 -14.76
N THR A 83 -7.12 1.65 -14.21
CA THR A 83 -6.17 2.56 -13.53
C THR A 83 -5.44 1.83 -12.40
N ARG A 84 -6.17 1.07 -11.58
CA ARG A 84 -5.56 0.27 -10.50
C ARG A 84 -4.65 -0.83 -11.03
N LEU A 85 -5.04 -1.56 -12.07
CA LEU A 85 -4.20 -2.62 -12.69
C LEU A 85 -2.90 -2.08 -13.28
N GLN A 86 -2.94 -0.90 -13.90
CA GLN A 86 -1.75 -0.22 -14.41
C GLN A 86 -0.79 0.12 -13.28
N TRP A 87 -1.30 0.73 -12.21
CA TRP A 87 -0.51 1.05 -11.02
C TRP A 87 0.08 -0.22 -10.38
N LEU A 88 -0.73 -1.26 -10.17
CA LEU A 88 -0.26 -2.54 -9.60
C LEU A 88 0.88 -3.14 -10.43
N SER A 89 0.77 -3.11 -11.76
CA SER A 89 1.80 -3.65 -12.65
C SER A 89 3.11 -2.87 -12.56
N ALA A 90 3.02 -1.53 -12.50
CA ALA A 90 4.17 -0.66 -12.32
C ALA A 90 4.82 -0.86 -10.95
N GLU A 91 4.01 -0.95 -9.89
CA GLU A 91 4.46 -1.08 -8.51
C GLU A 91 5.09 -2.45 -8.24
N ILE A 92 4.47 -3.54 -8.71
CA ILE A 92 5.06 -4.88 -8.68
C ILE A 92 6.39 -4.86 -9.44
N SER A 93 6.43 -4.32 -10.66
CA SER A 93 7.66 -4.25 -11.44
C SER A 93 8.75 -3.44 -10.73
N ARG A 94 8.40 -2.33 -10.10
CA ARG A 94 9.31 -1.49 -9.31
C ARG A 94 9.89 -2.31 -8.16
N ARG A 95 9.03 -2.97 -7.38
CA ARG A 95 9.42 -3.79 -6.21
C ARG A 95 10.20 -5.05 -6.56
N THR A 96 9.89 -5.69 -7.69
CA THR A 96 10.61 -6.88 -8.18
C THR A 96 11.96 -6.53 -8.79
N ARG A 97 12.06 -5.41 -9.52
CA ARG A 97 13.35 -4.92 -10.05
C ARG A 97 14.22 -4.31 -8.97
N SER A 98 13.60 -3.67 -7.97
CA SER A 98 14.28 -3.23 -6.77
C SER A 98 14.54 -4.44 -5.88
N SER A 99 15.52 -5.25 -6.25
CA SER A 99 16.27 -6.09 -5.32
C SER A 99 17.14 -5.22 -4.39
N THR A 100 16.72 -3.98 -4.12
CA THR A 100 17.35 -3.08 -3.19
C THR A 100 16.72 -3.36 -1.84
N TRP A 101 17.58 -3.60 -0.87
CA TRP A 101 17.20 -3.78 0.52
C TRP A 101 16.61 -2.48 1.12
N GLU A 102 16.07 -1.57 0.33
CA GLU A 102 15.58 -0.27 0.76
C GLU A 102 14.22 -0.45 1.43
N MET A 103 14.11 0.13 2.63
CA MET A 103 12.92 0.07 3.47
C MET A 103 12.45 1.50 3.75
N PRO A 104 11.82 2.19 2.77
CA PRO A 104 11.52 3.62 2.85
C PRO A 104 10.59 4.00 4.02
N ASP A 105 9.72 3.08 4.43
CA ASP A 105 8.79 3.27 5.56
C ASP A 105 9.40 2.85 6.91
N ALA A 106 10.68 2.45 6.93
CA ALA A 106 11.34 2.08 8.16
C ALA A 106 11.59 3.31 9.03
N CYS A 107 11.19 3.19 10.30
CA CYS A 107 11.57 4.09 11.37
C CYS A 107 12.56 3.37 12.29
N PHE A 108 13.44 4.12 12.93
CA PHE A 108 14.30 3.62 14.01
C PHE A 108 14.46 4.77 15.01
N PRO A 109 14.38 4.53 16.34
CA PRO A 109 14.48 5.60 17.30
C PRO A 109 15.91 6.15 17.33
N ALA A 110 16.03 7.47 17.26
CA ALA A 110 17.22 8.24 17.65
C ALA A 110 18.57 7.96 16.94
N ASP A 111 18.65 7.10 15.92
CA ASP A 111 19.90 6.89 15.16
C ASP A 111 19.71 7.18 13.64
N ALA A 112 20.32 8.28 13.20
CA ALA A 112 20.25 8.74 11.81
C ALA A 112 21.00 7.82 10.84
N ASP A 113 22.05 7.13 11.29
CA ASP A 113 22.86 6.23 10.48
C ASP A 113 22.13 4.90 10.26
N ILE A 114 21.48 4.38 11.30
CA ILE A 114 20.61 3.19 11.18
C ILE A 114 19.41 3.52 10.29
N LYS A 115 18.80 4.70 10.43
CA LYS A 115 17.71 5.13 9.54
C LYS A 115 18.17 5.25 8.08
N ALA A 116 19.31 5.88 7.83
CA ALA A 116 19.89 5.98 6.50
C ALA A 116 20.27 4.60 5.93
N PHE A 117 20.78 3.70 6.76
CA PHE A 117 21.02 2.31 6.39
C PHE A 117 19.72 1.62 5.97
N LEU A 118 18.66 1.71 6.78
CA LEU A 118 17.38 1.09 6.51
C LEU A 118 16.79 1.56 5.16
N HIS A 119 16.97 2.85 4.85
CA HIS A 119 16.55 3.45 3.58
C HIS A 119 17.51 3.19 2.42
N GLY A 120 18.72 2.69 2.69
CA GLY A 120 19.75 2.43 1.69
C GLY A 120 19.75 1.00 1.13
N PRO A 121 20.60 0.70 0.14
CA PRO A 121 20.57 -0.57 -0.58
C PRO A 121 21.32 -1.71 0.14
N LYS A 122 22.04 -1.41 1.23
CA LYS A 122 22.85 -2.41 1.94
C LYS A 122 21.97 -3.42 2.70
N PRO A 123 22.30 -4.72 2.71
CA PRO A 123 21.55 -5.75 3.43
C PRO A 123 21.84 -5.76 4.93
N THR A 124 23.05 -5.35 5.33
CA THR A 124 23.54 -5.41 6.71
C THR A 124 24.23 -4.12 7.13
N PHE A 125 24.19 -3.85 8.44
CA PHE A 125 24.86 -2.74 9.10
C PHE A 125 25.46 -3.20 10.41
N VAL A 126 26.66 -2.72 10.73
CA VAL A 126 27.36 -3.09 11.97
C VAL A 126 27.35 -1.91 12.91
N ILE A 127 26.79 -2.12 14.09
CA ILE A 127 26.81 -1.18 15.20
C ILE A 127 27.94 -1.61 16.13
N ASN A 128 28.87 -0.69 16.37
CA ASN A 128 30.05 -0.91 17.21
C ASN A 128 29.91 -0.16 18.53
N GLY A 129 30.83 -0.43 19.47
CA GLY A 129 30.97 0.36 20.70
C GLY A 129 30.38 -0.29 21.95
N PHE A 130 29.95 -1.55 21.88
CA PHE A 130 29.48 -2.27 23.07
C PHE A 130 30.66 -2.85 23.85
N THR A 131 30.70 -2.57 25.15
CA THR A 131 31.78 -2.99 26.05
C THR A 131 31.75 -4.49 26.35
N ASN A 132 30.62 -5.16 26.14
CA ASN A 132 30.43 -6.59 26.33
C ASN A 132 29.12 -7.05 25.66
N VAL A 133 28.89 -8.36 25.66
CA VAL A 133 27.69 -9.00 25.08
C VAL A 133 26.41 -8.53 25.78
N ASP A 134 26.43 -8.32 27.10
CA ASP A 134 25.24 -7.88 27.86
C ASP A 134 24.80 -6.47 27.44
N ALA A 135 25.74 -5.55 27.21
CA ALA A 135 25.45 -4.20 26.73
C ALA A 135 24.86 -4.22 25.31
N ALA A 136 25.36 -5.10 24.44
CA ALA A 136 24.81 -5.31 23.10
C ALA A 136 23.42 -5.96 23.16
N GLY A 137 23.20 -6.92 24.06
CA GLY A 137 21.91 -7.57 24.29
C GLY A 137 20.85 -6.57 24.77
N ASN A 138 21.17 -5.75 25.77
CA ASN A 138 20.27 -4.68 26.24
C ASN A 138 19.90 -3.70 25.12
N PHE A 139 20.82 -3.40 24.19
CA PHE A 139 20.51 -2.58 23.03
C PHE A 139 19.51 -3.26 22.09
N ILE A 140 19.66 -4.57 21.84
CA ILE A 140 18.69 -5.33 21.06
C ILE A 140 17.34 -5.31 21.76
N ASP A 141 17.25 -5.64 23.04
CA ASP A 141 15.97 -5.72 23.77
C ASP A 141 15.21 -4.37 23.75
N GLN A 142 15.93 -3.24 23.82
CA GLN A 142 15.33 -1.90 23.74
C GLN A 142 14.87 -1.50 22.34
N ASN A 143 15.42 -2.13 21.29
CA ASN A 143 15.22 -1.74 19.90
C ASN A 143 14.70 -2.87 19.02
N ASP A 144 14.32 -4.01 19.60
CA ASP A 144 13.81 -5.17 18.88
C ASP A 144 12.39 -4.85 18.38
N PRO A 145 12.15 -4.89 17.05
CA PRO A 145 10.85 -4.64 16.48
C PRO A 145 9.77 -5.67 16.89
N SER A 146 10.15 -6.81 17.46
CA SER A 146 9.21 -7.85 17.90
C SER A 146 8.57 -7.58 19.28
N GLU A 147 9.18 -6.75 20.13
CA GLU A 147 8.67 -6.44 21.48
C GLU A 147 8.04 -5.05 21.60
N SER A 148 8.17 -4.21 20.57
CA SER A 148 7.66 -2.83 20.58
C SER A 148 6.32 -2.72 19.81
N ASP A 149 5.26 -2.26 20.49
CA ASP A 149 3.97 -1.87 19.89
C ASP A 149 4.10 -0.78 18.82
N GLN A 150 5.26 -0.11 18.75
CA GLN A 150 5.66 0.69 17.60
C GLN A 150 6.18 -0.25 16.53
N ALA A 151 5.27 -0.77 15.71
CA ALA A 151 5.60 -1.55 14.53
C ALA A 151 6.48 -0.69 13.60
N TYR A 152 7.80 -0.80 13.75
CA TYR A 152 8.77 -0.33 12.76
C TYR A 152 8.36 -1.01 11.46
N GLY A 153 7.90 -0.25 10.46
CA GLY A 153 7.24 -0.74 9.24
C GLY A 153 8.10 -1.64 8.33
N ALA A 154 9.16 -2.25 8.87
CA ALA A 154 10.15 -3.01 8.16
C ALA A 154 10.82 -4.04 9.11
N PRO A 155 10.70 -5.36 8.85
CA PRO A 155 11.35 -6.39 9.65
C PRO A 155 12.84 -6.44 9.31
N PHE A 156 13.66 -5.97 10.23
CA PHE A 156 15.08 -6.31 10.32
C PHE A 156 15.29 -7.18 11.57
N THR A 157 16.38 -7.93 11.60
CA THR A 157 16.82 -8.69 12.77
C THR A 157 18.11 -8.09 13.29
N MET A 158 18.32 -8.15 14.59
CA MET A 158 19.60 -7.81 15.20
C MET A 158 20.23 -9.08 15.79
N THR A 159 21.55 -9.23 15.62
CA THR A 159 22.30 -10.32 16.26
C THR A 159 23.53 -9.77 16.95
N VAL A 160 23.80 -10.21 18.18
CA VAL A 160 25.03 -9.89 18.89
C VAL A 160 26.16 -10.78 18.38
N HIS A 161 27.33 -10.19 18.14
CA HIS A 161 28.56 -10.91 17.88
C HIS A 161 29.62 -10.45 18.87
N GLU A 162 30.20 -11.41 19.60
CA GLU A 162 31.34 -11.16 20.48
C GLU A 162 32.61 -10.96 19.65
N THR A 163 33.41 -9.96 20.02
CA THR A 163 34.67 -9.64 19.36
C THR A 163 35.74 -9.38 20.42
N GLY A 164 36.40 -10.45 20.88
CA GLY A 164 37.36 -10.37 21.98
C GLY A 164 36.67 -9.98 23.28
N SER A 165 37.11 -8.89 23.91
CA SER A 165 36.48 -8.37 25.13
C SER A 165 35.31 -7.41 24.88
N CYS A 166 34.91 -7.18 23.62
CA CYS A 166 33.86 -6.27 23.22
C CYS A 166 32.75 -7.02 22.48
N ALA A 167 31.66 -6.32 22.15
CA ALA A 167 30.62 -6.86 21.28
C ALA A 167 30.22 -5.87 20.18
N ILE A 168 29.64 -6.41 19.11
CA ILE A 168 29.00 -5.67 18.03
C ILE A 168 27.59 -6.18 17.83
N VAL A 169 26.72 -5.34 17.29
CA VAL A 169 25.39 -5.74 16.83
C VAL A 169 25.35 -5.67 15.32
N ILE A 170 24.91 -6.74 14.68
CA ILE A 170 24.68 -6.78 13.24
C ILE A 170 23.18 -6.64 12.98
N LEU A 171 22.81 -5.53 12.36
CA LEU A 171 21.47 -5.30 11.83
C LEU A 171 21.38 -5.94 10.45
N THR A 172 20.40 -6.81 10.24
CA THR A 172 20.15 -7.49 8.96
C THR A 172 18.73 -7.24 8.53
N LYS A 173 18.53 -6.71 7.34
CA LYS A 173 17.18 -6.52 6.79
C LYS A 173 16.58 -7.86 6.39
N THR A 174 15.28 -8.05 6.57
CA THR A 174 14.62 -9.30 6.15
C THR A 174 13.80 -9.11 4.88
N GLN A 175 13.97 -10.05 3.95
CA GLN A 175 13.21 -10.10 2.69
C GLN A 175 11.71 -10.40 2.91
N ARG A 176 11.34 -10.86 4.11
CA ARG A 176 10.02 -11.43 4.43
C ARG A 176 8.86 -10.45 4.34
N ALA A 177 9.02 -9.18 4.75
CA ALA A 177 7.94 -8.19 4.56
C ALA A 177 7.80 -7.75 3.11
N GLN A 178 8.91 -7.57 2.40
CA GLN A 178 8.87 -7.28 0.96
C GLN A 178 8.11 -8.39 0.23
N SER A 179 8.35 -9.66 0.61
CA SER A 179 7.59 -10.80 0.08
C SER A 179 6.09 -10.72 0.42
N LYS A 180 5.71 -10.39 1.67
CA LYS A 180 4.28 -10.27 2.05
C LYS A 180 3.54 -9.20 1.23
N VAL A 181 4.12 -8.00 1.12
CA VAL A 181 3.51 -6.90 0.34
C VAL A 181 3.40 -7.29 -1.13
N LEU A 182 4.45 -7.87 -1.71
CA LEU A 182 4.43 -8.31 -3.10
C LEU A 182 3.36 -9.37 -3.34
N ILE A 183 3.23 -10.36 -2.46
CA ILE A 183 2.18 -11.39 -2.51
C ILE A 183 0.79 -10.74 -2.48
N SER A 184 0.56 -9.76 -1.61
CA SER A 184 -0.72 -9.04 -1.55
C SER A 184 -1.03 -8.28 -2.83
N LEU A 185 -0.05 -7.57 -3.40
CA LEU A 185 -0.22 -6.83 -4.66
C LEU A 185 -0.48 -7.77 -5.85
N GLU A 186 0.24 -8.89 -5.91
CA GLU A 186 0.04 -9.92 -6.95
C GLU A 186 -1.33 -10.59 -6.83
N ALA A 187 -1.78 -10.88 -5.61
CA ALA A 187 -3.11 -11.43 -5.35
C ALA A 187 -4.21 -10.45 -5.80
N GLU A 188 -4.08 -9.17 -5.46
CA GLU A 188 -5.01 -8.12 -5.90
C GLU A 188 -5.03 -8.01 -7.42
N ARG A 189 -3.86 -7.92 -8.06
CA ARG A 189 -3.75 -7.86 -9.52
C ARG A 189 -4.39 -9.06 -10.19
N LYS A 190 -4.14 -10.27 -9.67
CA LYS A 190 -4.73 -11.51 -10.18
C LYS A 190 -6.25 -11.47 -10.06
N TYR A 191 -6.78 -11.06 -8.91
CA TYR A 191 -8.22 -10.92 -8.69
C TYR A 191 -8.86 -9.97 -9.70
N LEU A 192 -8.34 -8.74 -9.81
CA LEU A 192 -8.86 -7.71 -10.71
C LEU A 192 -8.76 -8.10 -12.19
N SER A 193 -7.76 -8.90 -12.57
CA SER A 193 -7.59 -9.39 -13.95
C SER A 193 -8.63 -10.44 -14.36
N THR A 194 -9.39 -11.01 -13.41
CA THR A 194 -10.49 -11.94 -13.73
C THR A 194 -11.79 -11.22 -14.13
N VAL A 195 -11.88 -9.91 -13.89
CA VAL A 195 -13.05 -9.13 -14.25
C VAL A 195 -13.11 -8.98 -15.78
N PRO A 196 -14.23 -9.33 -16.45
CA PRO A 196 -14.34 -9.34 -17.90
C PRO A 196 -14.52 -7.93 -18.50
N ILE A 197 -13.56 -7.04 -18.25
CA ILE A 197 -13.56 -5.64 -18.71
C ILE A 197 -13.23 -5.50 -20.21
N THR A 198 -12.85 -6.58 -20.89
CA THR A 198 -12.42 -6.62 -22.30
C THR A 198 -13.53 -6.29 -23.30
N ASN A 199 -14.80 -6.37 -22.91
CA ASN A 199 -15.94 -6.05 -23.78
C ASN A 199 -16.33 -4.56 -23.77
N VAL A 200 -15.62 -3.71 -23.04
CA VAL A 200 -15.94 -2.30 -22.92
C VAL A 200 -14.97 -1.52 -23.82
N ALA A 201 -15.44 -1.17 -25.01
CA ALA A 201 -14.66 -0.58 -26.09
C ALA A 201 -13.82 0.63 -25.64
N LEU A 202 -12.59 0.67 -26.15
CA LEU A 202 -11.66 1.78 -26.08
C LEU A 202 -12.19 2.93 -26.95
N PHE A 203 -12.91 3.87 -26.34
CA PHE A 203 -13.06 5.22 -26.87
C PHE A 203 -12.83 6.13 -25.66
N GLY A 204 -11.75 6.89 -25.59
CA GLY A 204 -11.35 7.90 -26.57
C GLY A 204 -11.78 9.23 -25.98
#